data_AF-A0A954WHG8-F1
#
_entry.id   AF-A0A954WHG8-F1
#
_cell.length_a   1.000
_cell.length_b   1.000
_cell.length_c   1.000
_cell.angle_alpha   90.00
_cell.angle_beta   90.00
_cell.angle_gamma   90.00
#
_symmetry.space_group_name_H-M   'P 1'
#
loop_
_entity.id
_entity.type
_entity.pdbx_description
1 polymer ?
#
loop_
_entity_poly.entity_id
_entity_poly.type
_entity_poly.pdbx_seq_one_letter_code
_entity_poly.pdbx_strand_id
1 'polypeptide(L)' 'HALIGAGAVITKDVPDYAVVFGNPGRLRGWACCCGLPIHFDLTNEATCSGCDRRYGRTDIGVRLIEDATTSEAA' A
#
# COMPACT_ATOMS: atom_id res chain seq x y z
N HIS A 1 4.11 -0.82 -6.24
CA HIS A 1 4.62 0.46 -5.67
C HIS A 1 4.73 0.32 -4.16
N ALA A 2 5.85 0.66 -3.51
CA ALA A 2 5.99 0.61 -2.04
C ALA A 2 6.56 1.93 -1.50
N LEU A 3 6.26 2.25 -0.23
CA LEU A 3 6.71 3.48 0.44
C LEU A 3 7.84 3.16 1.42
N ILE A 4 9.05 3.65 1.12
CA ILE A 4 10.24 3.43 1.94
C ILE A 4 10.57 4.71 2.72
N GLY A 5 10.63 4.60 4.05
CA GLY A 5 11.00 5.72 4.90
C GLY A 5 12.44 6.18 4.66
N ALA A 6 12.67 7.49 4.77
CA ALA A 6 14.01 8.07 4.63
C ALA A 6 15.00 7.42 5.63
N GLY A 7 16.18 7.05 5.13
CA GLY A 7 17.21 6.39 5.95
C GLY A 7 16.93 4.92 6.30
N ALA A 8 15.91 4.30 5.71
CA ALA A 8 15.67 2.88 5.89
C ALA A 8 16.71 2.02 5.15
N VAL A 9 17.11 0.91 5.77
CA VAL A 9 17.99 -0.09 5.13
C VAL A 9 17.17 -1.34 4.86
N ILE A 10 16.89 -1.58 3.59
CA ILE A 10 16.09 -2.72 3.11
C ILE A 10 17.04 -3.86 2.74
N THR A 11 16.88 -5.00 3.40
CA THR A 11 17.72 -6.19 3.20
C THR A 11 16.95 -7.38 2.63
N LYS A 12 15.66 -7.22 2.35
CA LYS A 12 14.75 -8.25 1.83
C LYS A 12 13.71 -7.60 0.92
N ASP A 13 13.05 -8.41 0.11
CA ASP A 13 11.96 -7.95 -0.77
C ASP A 13 10.85 -7.27 0.02
N VAL A 14 10.29 -6.22 -0.57
CA VAL A 14 9.23 -5.40 0.00
C VAL A 14 7.95 -5.64 -0.80
N PRO A 15 6.85 -6.10 -0.16
CA PRO A 15 5.59 -6.32 -0.85
C PRO A 15 5.02 -5.02 -1.43
N ASP A 16 4.17 -5.16 -2.44
CA ASP A 16 3.45 -4.02 -3.02
C ASP A 16 2.58 -3.31 -1.99
N TYR A 17 2.58 -1.98 -2.06
CA TYR A 17 1.87 -1.05 -1.18
C TYR A 17 2.39 -1.02 0.26
N ALA A 18 3.47 -1.74 0.57
CA ALA A 18 4.06 -1.77 1.90
C ALA A 18 4.64 -0.42 2.30
N VAL A 19 4.43 -0.05 3.56
CA VAL A 19 5.15 1.04 4.22
C VAL A 19 6.24 0.43 5.09
N VAL A 20 7.50 0.70 4.76
CA VAL A 20 8.67 0.11 5.42
C VAL A 20 9.62 1.19 5.89
N PHE A 21 10.04 1.15 7.16
CA PHE A 21 11.06 2.07 7.67
C PHE A 21 11.92 1.43 8.78
N GLY A 22 13.07 2.06 9.04
CA GLY A 22 14.05 1.66 10.06
C GLY A 22 15.30 1.00 9.49
N ASN A 23 16.27 0.72 10.38
CA ASN A 23 17.48 -0.02 10.07
C ASN A 23 17.70 -1.13 11.14
N PRO A 24 17.52 -2.41 10.80
CA PRO A 24 17.02 -2.91 9.51
C PRO A 24 15.52 -2.58 9.30
N GLY A 25 15.12 -2.37 8.05
CA GLY A 25 13.75 -2.00 7.69
C GLY A 25 12.72 -3.06 8.11
N ARG A 26 11.54 -2.60 8.55
CA ARG A 26 10.41 -3.46 8.94
C ARG A 26 9.11 -2.95 8.34
N LEU A 27 8.24 -3.87 7.92
CA LEU A 27 6.88 -3.56 7.50
C LEU A 27 6.11 -2.95 8.66
N ARG A 28 5.48 -1.80 8.44
CA ARG A 28 4.76 -1.02 9.46
C ARG A 28 3.30 -0.81 9.10
N GLY A 29 2.95 -0.96 7.83
CA GLY A 29 1.59 -0.84 7.36
C GLY A 29 1.53 -0.85 5.84
N TRP A 30 0.43 -0.33 5.31
CA TRP A 30 0.17 -0.26 3.88
C TRP A 30 -0.28 1.14 3.51
N ALA A 31 0.06 1.56 2.29
CA ALA A 31 -0.34 2.85 1.75
C ALA A 31 -0.87 2.69 0.33
N CYS A 32 -1.89 3.49 0.01
CA CYS A 32 -2.39 3.64 -1.34
C CYS A 32 -1.32 4.22 -2.27
N CYS A 33 -1.46 4.03 -3.59
CA CYS A 33 -0.62 4.73 -4.58
C CYS A 33 -0.62 6.26 -4.41
N CYS A 34 -1.69 6.85 -3.87
CA CYS A 34 -1.77 8.29 -3.63
C CYS A 34 -0.97 8.76 -2.39
N GLY A 35 -0.34 7.83 -1.66
CA GLY A 35 0.48 8.12 -0.48
C GLY A 35 -0.28 8.13 0.85
N LEU A 36 -1.61 8.02 0.83
CA LEU A 36 -2.40 7.92 2.05
C LEU A 36 -2.35 6.50 2.65
N PRO A 37 -2.33 6.37 3.98
CA PRO A 37 -2.40 5.07 4.64
C PRO A 37 -3.73 4.37 4.36
N ILE A 38 -3.68 3.04 4.24
CA ILE A 38 -4.88 2.20 4.10
C ILE A 38 -4.94 1.19 5.24
N HIS A 39 -6.16 0.92 5.71
CA HIS A 39 -6.42 0.00 6.82
C HIS A 39 -7.35 -1.13 6.34
N PHE A 40 -6.90 -2.37 6.52
CA PHE A 40 -7.69 -3.55 6.18
C PHE A 40 -8.67 -3.88 7.28
N ASP A 41 -9.90 -4.21 6.88
CA ASP A 41 -10.93 -4.71 7.78
C ASP A 41 -10.85 -6.24 7.97
N LEU A 42 -11.85 -6.81 8.64
CA LEU A 42 -11.94 -8.26 8.89
C LEU A 42 -12.15 -9.08 7.61
N THR A 43 -12.53 -8.45 6.50
CA THR A 43 -12.71 -9.08 5.19
C THR A 43 -11.45 -9.03 4.32
N ASN A 44 -10.33 -8.51 4.86
CA ASN A 44 -9.08 -8.29 4.13
C ASN A 44 -9.22 -7.29 2.96
N GLU A 45 -10.19 -6.38 3.04
CA GLU A 45 -10.34 -5.28 2.09
C GLU A 45 -10.01 -3.94 2.75
N ALA A 46 -9.52 -3.00 1.97
CA ALA A 46 -9.25 -1.63 2.39
C ALA A 46 -9.64 -0.64 1.29
N THR A 47 -10.32 0.44 1.65
CA THR A 47 -10.62 1.54 0.73
C THR A 47 -9.79 2.75 1.12
N CYS A 48 -9.13 3.38 0.14
CA CYS A 48 -8.40 4.61 0.38
C CYS A 48 -9.34 5.79 0.52
N SER A 49 -9.25 6.54 1.62
CA SER A 49 -10.11 7.70 1.89
C SER A 49 -9.88 8.93 1.02
N GLY A 50 -8.82 8.97 0.19
CA GLY A 50 -8.52 10.14 -0.65
C GLY A 50 -8.61 9.92 -2.15
N CYS A 51 -8.74 8.69 -2.62
CA CYS A 51 -8.93 8.40 -4.05
C CYS A 51 -9.89 7.24 -4.32
N ASP A 52 -10.56 6.75 -3.27
CA ASP A 52 -11.57 5.68 -3.29
C ASP A 52 -11.15 4.35 -3.93
N ARG A 53 -9.86 4.17 -4.22
CA ARG A 53 -9.32 2.89 -4.69
C ARG A 53 -9.45 1.81 -3.63
N ARG A 54 -9.77 0.60 -4.08
CA ARG A 54 -9.96 -0.58 -3.22
C ARG A 54 -8.79 -1.54 -3.34
N TYR A 55 -8.35 -2.02 -2.20
CA TYR A 55 -7.20 -2.90 -2.04
C TYR A 55 -7.63 -4.18 -1.32
N GLY A 56 -7.01 -5.29 -1.71
CA GLY A 56 -7.20 -6.60 -1.12
C GLY A 56 -5.90 -7.12 -0.55
N ARG A 57 -5.95 -7.61 0.69
CA ARG A 57 -4.81 -8.30 1.31
C ARG A 57 -4.79 -9.75 0.84
N THR A 58 -3.60 -10.21 0.49
CA THR A 58 -3.27 -11.56 0.05
C THR A 58 -2.19 -12.14 0.97
N ASP A 59 -1.90 -13.42 0.83
CA ASP A 59 -0.88 -14.11 1.65
C ASP A 59 0.52 -13.51 1.49
N ILE A 60 0.81 -12.91 0.32
CA ILE A 60 2.12 -12.37 -0.03
C ILE A 60 2.22 -10.84 0.10
N GLY A 61 1.10 -10.15 0.33
CA GLY A 61 1.08 -8.69 0.38
C GLY A 61 -0.29 -8.08 0.06
N VAL A 62 -0.30 -6.93 -0.59
CA VAL A 62 -1.51 -6.22 -0.97
C VAL A 62 -1.59 -6.09 -2.48
N ARG A 63 -2.80 -6.23 -3.03
CA ARG A 63 -3.11 -5.95 -4.42
C ARG A 63 -4.23 -4.93 -4.52
N LEU A 64 -4.27 -4.22 -5.63
CA LEU A 64 -5.41 -3.41 -6.01
C LEU A 64 -6.53 -4.32 -6.53
N ILE A 65 -7.78 -4.12 -6.07
CA ILE A 65 -8.97 -4.87 -6.51
C ILE A 65 -9.69 -4.08 -7.60
N GLU A 66 -9.94 -2.80 -7.35
CA GLU A 66 -10.61 -1.90 -8.27
C GLU A 66 -9.80 -0.61 -8.35
N ASP A 67 -9.34 -0.29 -9.56
CA ASP A 67 -8.97 1.07 -9.89
C ASP A 67 -10.26 1.87 -10.05
N ALA A 68 -10.32 3.02 -9.40
CA ALA A 68 -11.30 4.05 -9.73
C ALA A 68 -10.99 4.61 -11.13
N THR A 69 -11.28 3.84 -12.17
CA THR A 69 -11.36 4.29 -13.57
C THR A 69 -12.62 5.17 -13.71
N THR A 70 -12.66 6.39 -14.28
CA THR A 70 -11.69 7.22 -15.02
C THR A 70 -12.26 8.66 -15.14
N SER A 71 -11.47 9.71 -14.93
CA SER A 71 -11.61 11.08 -15.51
C SER A 71 -10.28 11.78 -15.25
N GLU A 72 -9.39 12.13 -16.19
CA GLU A 72 -9.46 12.45 -17.62
C GLU A 72 -8.30 11.74 -18.35
N ALA A 73 -8.59 11.07 -19.47
CA ALA A 73 -8.18 11.50 -20.80
C ALA A 73 -8.20 13.03 -21.04
N ALA A 74 -7.03 13.64 -21.20
CA ALA A 74 -6.72 14.73 -22.15
C ALA A 74 -5.20 15.00 -22.18
#